data_AF-A0A818FQP3-F1
#
_entry.id   AF-A0A818FQP3-F1
#
_cell.length_a   1.000
_cell.length_b   1.000
_cell.length_c   1.000
_cell.angle_alpha   90.00
_cell.angle_beta   90.00
_cell.angle_gamma   90.00
#
_symmetry.space_group_name_H-M   'P 1'
#
loop_
_entity.id
_entity.type
_entity.pdbx_description
1 polymer ?
#
loop_
_entity_poly.entity_id
_entity_poly.type
_entity_poly.pdbx_seq_one_letter_code
_entity_poly.pdbx_strand_id
1 'polypeptide(L)'
;MGMSTGTTVAGQANATGGLTLNYLRGPLGIVVDEYSNIYVADRNNDRVVVWSDGALSGSLFAGTGTAGISMNQLSEPYGLARDSSSDTIYVADFKNHRIMRYSQSNSSGTLVAGGNGNGTNQTQLLLPNAIYFDSLSNSLLIVNTGAHNIVRWVLGASNWTLAAGNINGTAGTSSTHLKSPTDVTLDPMGNMYVVDRNNQRIQFFPVDETNGTTILELACIERVIVGLPCANVLSGQRLLYE
;
A
#
# COMPACT_ATOMS: atom_id res chain seq x y z
N MET A 1 -4.62 9.33 30.67
CA MET A 1 -5.76 10.09 30.12
C MET A 1 -5.61 10.09 28.61
N GLY A 2 -6.28 9.17 27.91
CA GLY A 2 -6.21 9.12 26.45
C GLY A 2 -7.21 10.10 25.87
N MET A 3 -6.79 10.96 24.95
CA MET A 3 -7.73 11.80 24.20
C MET A 3 -8.65 10.88 23.38
N SER A 4 -9.96 10.95 23.63
CA SER A 4 -10.97 10.11 22.98
C SER A 4 -11.57 10.76 21.73
N THR A 5 -11.01 11.87 21.25
CA THR A 5 -11.53 12.63 20.12
C THR A 5 -10.43 12.87 19.10
N GLY A 6 -10.62 12.38 17.88
CA GLY A 6 -9.76 12.72 16.75
C GLY A 6 -10.08 14.12 16.23
N THR A 7 -9.07 14.81 15.71
CA THR A 7 -9.21 16.12 15.05
C THR A 7 -9.03 15.94 13.54
N THR A 8 -9.84 16.64 12.73
CA THR A 8 -9.64 16.68 11.28
C THR A 8 -8.41 17.51 10.96
N VAL A 9 -7.42 16.89 10.29
CA VAL A 9 -6.16 17.53 9.89
C VAL A 9 -6.00 17.66 8.37
N ALA A 10 -6.87 16.99 7.59
CA ALA A 10 -6.95 17.11 6.14
C ALA A 10 -8.41 16.94 5.68
N GLY A 11 -8.82 17.67 4.65
CA GLY A 11 -10.22 17.76 4.23
C GLY A 11 -11.08 18.70 5.11
N GLN A 12 -12.40 18.53 5.07
CA GLN A 12 -13.35 19.30 5.88
C GLN A 12 -14.12 18.37 6.83
N ALA A 13 -14.22 18.77 8.10
CA ALA A 13 -15.06 18.07 9.08
C ALA A 13 -16.54 18.11 8.65
N ASN A 14 -17.26 17.01 8.84
CA ASN A 14 -18.68 16.86 8.52
C ASN A 14 -19.05 17.09 7.03
N ALA A 15 -18.08 16.99 6.11
CA ALA A 15 -18.34 17.14 4.68
C ALA A 15 -18.70 15.82 3.99
N THR A 16 -19.50 15.91 2.91
CA THR A 16 -19.87 14.78 2.03
C THR A 16 -18.94 14.62 0.82
N GLY A 17 -17.80 15.34 0.82
CA GLY A 17 -16.83 15.41 -0.27
C GLY A 17 -17.07 16.55 -1.27
N GLY A 18 -16.05 16.87 -2.06
CA GLY A 18 -16.06 18.02 -2.97
C GLY A 18 -14.84 18.06 -3.89
N LEU A 19 -14.86 18.98 -4.86
CA LEU A 19 -13.85 19.08 -5.93
C LEU A 19 -12.77 20.14 -5.65
N THR A 20 -13.01 21.12 -4.79
CA THR A 20 -12.00 22.12 -4.43
C THR A 20 -10.92 21.48 -3.55
N LEU A 21 -9.74 22.10 -3.44
CA LEU A 21 -8.61 21.55 -2.70
C LEU A 21 -8.82 21.45 -1.18
N ASN A 22 -9.92 22.00 -0.67
CA ASN A 22 -10.27 21.89 0.75
C ASN A 22 -11.05 20.60 1.05
N TYR A 23 -11.59 19.94 0.02
CA TYR A 23 -12.41 18.74 0.16
C TYR A 23 -11.70 17.54 -0.45
N LEU A 24 -11.94 16.39 0.17
CA LEU A 24 -11.52 15.08 -0.31
C LEU A 24 -12.77 14.28 -0.71
N ARG A 25 -12.65 13.38 -1.67
CA ARG A 25 -13.71 12.49 -2.12
C ARG A 25 -13.18 11.06 -2.21
N GLY A 26 -13.55 10.24 -1.23
CA GLY A 26 -13.06 8.87 -1.10
C GLY A 26 -11.54 8.79 -0.89
N PRO A 27 -10.96 9.52 0.08
CA PRO A 27 -9.54 9.43 0.36
C PRO A 27 -9.16 8.01 0.79
N LEU A 28 -8.00 7.51 0.33
CA LEU A 28 -7.51 6.18 0.66
C LEU A 28 -6.09 6.22 1.27
N GLY A 29 -5.06 6.35 0.44
CA GLY A 29 -3.67 6.37 0.89
C GLY A 29 -3.29 7.69 1.54
N ILE A 30 -2.42 7.59 2.53
CA ILE A 30 -1.86 8.72 3.28
C ILE A 30 -0.37 8.49 3.54
N VAL A 31 0.44 9.54 3.42
CA VAL A 31 1.80 9.59 3.96
C VAL A 31 2.02 10.93 4.64
N VAL A 32 2.89 10.93 5.66
CA VAL A 32 3.25 12.12 6.44
C VAL A 32 4.76 12.27 6.38
N ASP A 33 5.24 13.50 6.18
CA ASP A 33 6.67 13.82 6.24
C ASP A 33 7.11 14.31 7.63
N GLU A 34 8.41 14.53 7.82
CA GLU A 34 8.97 15.04 9.08
C GLU A 34 8.56 16.47 9.41
N TYR A 35 8.00 17.21 8.46
CA TYR A 35 7.45 18.56 8.65
C TYR A 35 5.94 18.52 8.94
N SER A 36 5.38 17.33 9.16
CA SER A 36 3.95 17.09 9.37
C SER A 36 3.08 17.52 8.18
N ASN A 37 3.64 17.58 6.96
CA ASN A 37 2.82 17.67 5.76
C ASN A 37 2.14 16.31 5.51
N ILE A 38 0.84 16.35 5.25
CA ILE A 38 -0.01 15.18 5.03
C ILE A 38 -0.38 15.11 3.55
N TYR A 39 0.08 14.07 2.88
CA TYR A 39 -0.24 13.79 1.49
C TYR A 39 -1.35 12.74 1.44
N VAL A 40 -2.41 13.03 0.68
CA VAL A 40 -3.60 12.17 0.62
C VAL A 40 -3.95 11.85 -0.83
N ALA A 41 -4.14 10.57 -1.12
CA ALA A 41 -4.70 10.12 -2.38
C ALA A 41 -6.20 10.40 -2.39
N ASP A 42 -6.59 11.44 -3.12
CA ASP A 42 -7.96 11.90 -3.28
C ASP A 42 -8.61 11.15 -4.45
N ARG A 43 -8.86 9.84 -4.24
CA ARG A 43 -9.16 8.85 -5.28
C ARG A 43 -10.20 9.31 -6.29
N ASN A 44 -11.37 9.75 -5.83
CA ASN A 44 -12.49 10.07 -6.74
C ASN A 44 -12.34 11.44 -7.42
N ASN A 45 -11.27 12.17 -7.10
CA ASN A 45 -10.87 13.41 -7.76
C ASN A 45 -9.55 13.24 -8.53
N ASP A 46 -9.05 12.01 -8.75
CA ASP A 46 -7.89 11.72 -9.62
C ASP A 46 -6.65 12.56 -9.33
N ARG A 47 -6.36 12.78 -8.05
CA ARG A 47 -5.26 13.65 -7.60
C ARG A 47 -4.69 13.22 -6.26
N VAL A 48 -3.52 13.77 -5.94
CA VAL A 48 -2.94 13.77 -4.60
C VAL A 48 -2.92 15.21 -4.10
N VAL A 49 -3.41 15.43 -2.88
CA VAL A 49 -3.45 16.75 -2.24
C VAL A 49 -2.58 16.70 -1.00
N VAL A 50 -1.83 17.78 -0.75
CA VAL A 50 -0.99 17.95 0.44
C VAL A 50 -1.57 19.03 1.36
N TRP A 51 -1.57 18.77 2.66
CA TRP A 51 -1.85 19.75 3.71
C TRP A 51 -0.60 19.93 4.55
N SER A 52 -0.11 21.16 4.65
CA SER A 52 0.94 21.49 5.62
C SER A 52 0.38 21.55 7.04
N ASP A 53 1.26 21.45 8.04
CA ASP A 53 0.86 21.56 9.43
C ASP A 53 0.10 22.88 9.69
N GLY A 54 -1.07 22.75 10.33
CA GLY A 54 -1.98 23.87 10.58
C GLY A 54 -2.66 24.50 9.35
N ALA A 55 -2.48 23.95 8.14
CA ALA A 55 -3.09 24.51 6.94
C ALA A 55 -4.62 24.36 6.93
N LEU A 56 -5.33 25.44 6.61
CA LEU A 56 -6.80 25.45 6.47
C LEU A 56 -7.28 24.90 5.11
N SER A 57 -6.37 24.76 4.16
CA SER A 57 -6.64 24.37 2.77
C SER A 57 -5.55 23.48 2.22
N GLY A 58 -5.92 22.54 1.37
CA GLY A 58 -4.95 21.68 0.69
C GLY A 58 -4.32 22.38 -0.52
N SER A 59 -3.18 21.85 -0.95
CA SER A 59 -2.51 22.22 -2.20
C SER A 59 -2.44 21.01 -3.12
N LEU A 60 -2.62 21.21 -4.42
CA LEU A 60 -2.46 20.13 -5.40
C LEU A 60 -1.00 19.70 -5.43
N PHE A 61 -0.75 18.42 -5.16
CA PHE A 61 0.61 17.85 -5.20
C PHE A 61 0.85 17.05 -6.48
N ALA A 62 -0.09 16.20 -6.88
CA ALA A 62 0.00 15.40 -8.11
C ALA A 62 -1.37 15.18 -8.75
N GLY A 63 -1.38 14.89 -10.06
CA GLY A 63 -2.62 14.78 -10.84
C GLY A 63 -3.18 16.15 -11.25
N THR A 64 -4.27 16.15 -12.01
CA THR A 64 -4.92 17.39 -12.48
C THR A 64 -6.35 17.55 -11.99
N GLY A 65 -6.88 16.63 -11.19
CA GLY A 65 -8.32 16.61 -10.87
C GLY A 65 -9.17 15.87 -11.92
N THR A 66 -8.54 15.30 -12.95
CA THR A 66 -9.22 14.64 -14.08
C THR A 66 -8.46 13.38 -14.44
N ALA A 67 -9.16 12.25 -14.49
CA ALA A 67 -8.63 10.97 -14.94
C ALA A 67 -7.89 11.08 -16.29
N GLY A 68 -6.70 10.48 -16.37
CA GLY A 68 -5.94 10.39 -17.61
C GLY A 68 -4.63 9.61 -17.46
N ILE A 69 -3.95 9.37 -18.59
CA ILE A 69 -2.70 8.58 -18.65
C ILE A 69 -1.43 9.43 -18.84
N SER A 70 -1.57 10.74 -19.05
CA SER A 70 -0.43 11.65 -19.17
C SER A 70 0.43 11.63 -17.90
N MET A 71 1.69 12.08 -17.99
CA MET A 71 2.61 12.05 -16.84
C MET A 71 2.17 12.95 -15.67
N ASN A 72 1.38 13.98 -15.95
CA ASN A 72 0.77 14.86 -14.95
C ASN A 72 -0.64 14.42 -14.53
N GLN A 73 -1.19 13.34 -15.09
CA GLN A 73 -2.52 12.84 -14.78
C GLN A 73 -2.45 11.52 -14.02
N LEU A 74 -3.46 11.29 -13.19
CA LEU A 74 -3.69 10.05 -12.44
C LEU A 74 -5.10 9.55 -12.76
N SER A 75 -5.42 8.32 -12.39
CA SER A 75 -6.74 7.73 -12.51
C SER A 75 -7.00 6.84 -11.30
N GLU A 76 -7.89 7.32 -10.42
CA GLU A 76 -8.19 6.75 -9.11
C GLU A 76 -6.93 6.37 -8.31
N PRO A 77 -6.10 7.32 -7.81
CA PRO A 77 -4.94 6.95 -7.01
C PRO A 77 -5.33 6.27 -5.68
N TYR A 78 -4.59 5.23 -5.27
CA TYR A 78 -4.85 4.46 -4.04
C TYR A 78 -3.77 4.69 -2.98
N GLY A 79 -2.75 3.83 -2.94
CA GLY A 79 -1.68 3.87 -1.97
C GLY A 79 -0.62 4.91 -2.29
N LEU A 80 -0.01 5.43 -1.24
CA LEU A 80 1.12 6.35 -1.29
C LEU A 80 2.28 5.74 -0.49
N ALA A 81 3.51 5.95 -0.95
CA ALA A 81 4.73 5.65 -0.20
C ALA A 81 5.69 6.84 -0.31
N ARG A 82 6.51 7.08 0.72
CA ARG A 82 7.49 8.16 0.74
C ARG A 82 8.89 7.60 0.89
N ASP A 83 9.80 8.09 0.04
CA ASP A 83 11.23 8.03 0.30
C ASP A 83 11.65 9.29 1.07
N SER A 84 11.89 9.14 2.37
CA SER A 84 12.27 10.24 3.26
C SER A 84 13.66 10.80 2.98
N SER A 85 14.50 10.10 2.22
CA SER A 85 15.84 10.59 1.87
C SER A 85 15.82 11.59 0.71
N SER A 86 14.82 11.51 -0.15
CA SER A 86 14.70 12.32 -1.38
C SER A 86 13.44 13.16 -1.47
N ASP A 87 12.56 13.10 -0.45
CA ASP A 87 11.21 13.70 -0.47
C ASP A 87 10.33 13.22 -1.63
N THR A 88 10.63 12.05 -2.18
CA THR A 88 9.87 11.48 -3.30
C THR A 88 8.62 10.78 -2.77
N ILE A 89 7.48 11.07 -3.39
CA ILE A 89 6.22 10.36 -3.14
C ILE A 89 5.93 9.44 -4.33
N TYR A 90 5.75 8.15 -4.04
CA TYR A 90 5.26 7.16 -4.99
C TYR A 90 3.75 7.03 -4.87
N VAL A 91 3.08 6.92 -6.00
CA VAL A 91 1.62 6.88 -6.11
C VAL A 91 1.20 5.64 -6.87
N ALA A 92 0.32 4.85 -6.27
CA ALA A 92 -0.37 3.77 -6.96
C ALA A 92 -1.45 4.35 -7.84
N ASP A 93 -1.14 4.52 -9.11
CA ASP A 93 -2.07 5.00 -10.14
C ASP A 93 -2.95 3.81 -10.59
N PHE A 94 -3.85 3.42 -9.69
CA PHE A 94 -4.51 2.12 -9.63
C PHE A 94 -5.20 1.73 -10.94
N LYS A 95 -6.01 2.63 -11.53
CA LYS A 95 -6.70 2.33 -12.80
C LYS A 95 -5.80 2.38 -14.02
N ASN A 96 -4.66 3.06 -13.94
CA ASN A 96 -3.68 3.10 -15.01
C ASN A 96 -2.64 1.97 -14.92
N HIS A 97 -2.75 1.07 -13.93
CA HIS A 97 -1.89 -0.10 -13.81
C HIS A 97 -0.39 0.24 -13.77
N ARG A 98 -0.04 1.30 -13.04
CA ARG A 98 1.33 1.80 -12.94
C ARG A 98 1.62 2.41 -11.59
N ILE A 99 2.90 2.55 -11.28
CA ILE A 99 3.39 3.36 -10.18
C ILE A 99 4.08 4.60 -10.75
N MET A 100 3.66 5.77 -10.26
CA MET A 100 4.24 7.06 -10.60
C MET A 100 5.02 7.59 -9.40
N ARG A 101 6.08 8.38 -9.64
CA ARG A 101 6.71 9.18 -8.58
C ARG A 101 6.64 10.66 -8.86
N TYR A 102 6.56 11.45 -7.80
CA TYR A 102 6.50 12.91 -7.80
C TYR A 102 7.45 13.47 -6.74
N SER A 103 7.99 14.65 -7.02
CA SER A 103 8.74 15.47 -6.05
C SER A 103 8.03 16.81 -5.89
N GLN A 104 8.23 17.49 -4.76
CA GLN A 104 7.56 18.77 -4.46
C GLN A 104 7.77 19.85 -5.53
N SER A 105 8.88 19.78 -6.28
CA SER A 105 9.24 20.73 -7.33
C SER A 105 8.67 20.41 -8.72
N ASN A 106 8.03 19.26 -8.93
CA ASN A 106 7.59 18.81 -10.24
C ASN A 106 6.17 18.24 -10.23
N SER A 107 5.24 18.95 -10.85
CA SER A 107 3.84 18.53 -11.02
C SER A 107 3.65 17.43 -12.07
N SER A 108 4.67 17.16 -12.90
CA SER A 108 4.69 16.02 -13.82
C SER A 108 5.43 14.84 -13.18
N GLY A 109 4.77 13.68 -13.18
CA GLY A 109 5.33 12.46 -12.59
C GLY A 109 6.33 11.77 -13.50
N THR A 110 7.04 10.81 -12.94
CA THR A 110 7.87 9.86 -13.69
C THR A 110 7.34 8.45 -13.48
N LEU A 111 7.25 7.66 -14.57
CA LEU A 111 6.90 6.24 -14.49
C LEU A 111 8.00 5.47 -13.75
N VAL A 112 7.62 4.68 -12.75
CA VAL A 112 8.54 3.84 -11.97
C VAL A 112 8.35 2.37 -12.27
N ALA A 113 7.11 1.92 -12.35
CA ALA A 113 6.75 0.52 -12.52
C ALA A 113 5.43 0.37 -13.30
N GLY A 114 5.29 -0.74 -14.03
CA GLY A 114 4.11 -0.98 -14.88
C GLY A 114 4.09 -0.08 -16.12
N GLY A 115 2.89 0.31 -16.57
CA GLY A 115 2.71 1.16 -17.76
C GLY A 115 2.88 0.45 -19.11
N ASN A 116 3.19 -0.86 -19.11
CA ASN A 116 3.30 -1.69 -20.31
C ASN A 116 2.01 -2.49 -20.60
N GLY A 117 0.85 -1.85 -20.40
CA GLY A 117 -0.44 -2.53 -20.35
C GLY A 117 -0.71 -3.19 -18.99
N ASN A 118 -1.88 -3.81 -18.86
CA ASN A 118 -2.28 -4.52 -17.64
C ASN A 118 -2.09 -6.03 -17.78
N GLY A 119 -1.71 -6.68 -16.68
CA GLY A 119 -1.48 -8.13 -16.69
C GLY A 119 -0.51 -8.60 -15.62
N THR A 120 -0.06 -9.85 -15.77
CA THR A 120 0.79 -10.57 -14.81
C THR A 120 2.23 -10.77 -15.33
N ASN A 121 2.58 -10.20 -16.49
CA ASN A 121 3.97 -10.21 -16.95
C ASN A 121 4.85 -9.37 -16.01
N GLN A 122 6.15 -9.67 -15.96
CA GLN A 122 7.09 -9.00 -15.05
C GLN A 122 7.30 -7.49 -15.32
N THR A 123 6.84 -6.99 -16.46
CA THR A 123 6.85 -5.56 -16.83
C THR A 123 5.50 -4.87 -16.61
N GLN A 124 4.47 -5.62 -16.19
CA GLN A 124 3.08 -5.19 -16.06
C GLN A 124 2.64 -5.21 -14.60
N LEU A 125 1.61 -4.42 -14.32
CA LEU A 125 0.86 -4.48 -13.06
C LEU A 125 -0.63 -4.64 -13.39
N LEU A 126 -1.40 -5.07 -12.40
CA LEU A 126 -2.84 -5.26 -12.50
C LEU A 126 -3.51 -4.71 -11.24
N LEU A 127 -4.01 -3.47 -11.32
CA LEU A 127 -4.68 -2.76 -10.23
C LEU A 127 -3.78 -2.67 -8.97
N PRO A 128 -2.60 -2.04 -9.05
CA PRO A 128 -1.72 -1.85 -7.90
C PRO A 128 -2.42 -0.96 -6.87
N ASN A 129 -2.50 -1.42 -5.62
CA ASN A 129 -3.31 -0.80 -4.58
C ASN A 129 -2.44 -0.06 -3.56
N ALA A 130 -1.80 -0.78 -2.64
CA ALA A 130 -0.86 -0.21 -1.69
C ALA A 130 0.59 -0.36 -2.17
N ILE A 131 1.46 0.50 -1.65
CA ILE A 131 2.90 0.50 -1.93
C ILE A 131 3.61 0.68 -0.59
N TYR A 132 4.69 -0.06 -0.37
CA TYR A 132 5.64 0.17 0.71
C TYR A 132 7.02 0.42 0.10
N PHE A 133 7.67 1.53 0.48
CA PHE A 133 9.03 1.82 0.06
C PHE A 133 10.02 1.21 1.05
N ASP A 134 10.83 0.28 0.57
CA ASP A 134 11.93 -0.34 1.32
C ASP A 134 13.22 0.42 1.00
N SER A 135 13.64 1.28 1.94
CA SER A 135 14.84 2.11 1.80
C SER A 135 16.13 1.29 1.87
N LEU A 136 16.14 0.12 2.52
CA LEU A 136 17.32 -0.73 2.63
C LEU A 136 17.67 -1.35 1.28
N SER A 137 16.65 -1.82 0.56
CA SER A 137 16.84 -2.44 -0.76
C SER A 137 16.60 -1.46 -1.92
N ASN A 138 16.30 -0.20 -1.63
CA ASN A 138 15.87 0.81 -2.60
C ASN A 138 14.80 0.29 -3.58
N SER A 139 13.72 -0.30 -3.05
CA SER A 139 12.68 -0.94 -3.84
C SER A 139 11.28 -0.61 -3.35
N LEU A 140 10.29 -0.89 -4.20
CA LEU A 140 8.88 -0.84 -3.83
C LEU A 140 8.35 -2.25 -3.69
N LEU A 141 7.72 -2.54 -2.54
CA LEU A 141 6.74 -3.62 -2.45
C LEU A 141 5.41 -3.08 -2.92
N ILE A 142 4.84 -3.70 -3.96
CA ILE A 142 3.61 -3.27 -4.60
C ILE A 142 2.55 -4.35 -4.38
N VAL A 143 1.43 -3.96 -3.78
CA VAL A 143 0.26 -4.82 -3.64
C VAL A 143 -0.47 -4.87 -4.97
N ASN A 144 -0.12 -5.85 -5.79
CA ASN A 144 -0.64 -6.01 -7.14
C ASN A 144 -1.99 -6.74 -7.09
N THR A 145 -3.01 -6.04 -6.58
CA THR A 145 -4.27 -6.61 -6.07
C THR A 145 -4.99 -7.47 -7.11
N GLY A 146 -5.06 -6.98 -8.34
CA GLY A 146 -5.73 -7.67 -9.44
C GLY A 146 -4.98 -8.91 -9.91
N ALA A 147 -3.67 -8.98 -9.67
CA ALA A 147 -2.85 -10.17 -9.89
C ALA A 147 -2.71 -11.04 -8.62
N HIS A 148 -3.36 -10.70 -7.51
CA HIS A 148 -3.35 -11.52 -6.30
C HIS A 148 -1.93 -11.87 -5.78
N ASN A 149 -0.98 -10.93 -5.92
CA ASN A 149 0.39 -11.10 -5.45
C ASN A 149 0.97 -9.79 -4.91
N ILE A 150 2.06 -9.93 -4.17
CA ILE A 150 2.93 -8.82 -3.79
C ILE A 150 4.18 -8.95 -4.65
N VAL A 151 4.55 -7.87 -5.32
CA VAL A 151 5.73 -7.84 -6.19
C VAL A 151 6.74 -6.83 -5.64
N ARG A 152 8.02 -7.14 -5.75
CA ARG A 152 9.12 -6.23 -5.43
C ARG A 152 9.65 -5.63 -6.72
N TRP A 153 9.69 -4.31 -6.80
CA TRP A 153 10.25 -3.57 -7.92
C TRP A 153 11.44 -2.72 -7.45
N VAL A 154 12.65 -3.15 -7.78
CA VAL A 154 13.88 -2.39 -7.48
C VAL A 154 13.90 -1.13 -8.35
N LEU A 155 14.15 0.04 -7.76
CA LEU A 155 14.13 1.29 -8.51
C LEU A 155 15.20 1.28 -9.62
N GLY A 156 14.77 1.58 -10.85
CA GLY A 156 15.62 1.53 -12.05
C GLY A 156 15.63 0.16 -12.76
N ALA A 157 15.05 -0.88 -12.17
CA ALA A 157 14.85 -2.16 -12.85
C ALA A 157 13.68 -2.08 -13.85
N SER A 158 13.69 -2.98 -14.84
CA SER A 158 12.61 -3.11 -15.84
C SER A 158 11.55 -4.14 -15.46
N ASN A 159 11.88 -5.04 -14.54
CA ASN A 159 11.06 -6.20 -14.17
C ASN A 159 10.92 -6.29 -12.65
N TRP A 160 9.75 -6.72 -12.18
CA TRP A 160 9.56 -7.09 -10.78
C TRP A 160 9.95 -8.54 -10.49
N THR A 161 10.23 -8.81 -9.21
CA THR A 161 10.36 -10.16 -8.63
C THR A 161 9.19 -10.46 -7.69
N LEU A 162 8.83 -11.72 -7.54
CA LEU A 162 7.74 -12.12 -6.65
C LEU A 162 8.18 -11.97 -5.19
N ALA A 163 7.38 -11.29 -4.37
CA ALA A 163 7.58 -11.21 -2.93
C ALA A 163 6.64 -12.16 -2.17
N ALA A 164 5.36 -12.22 -2.57
CA ALA A 164 4.40 -13.19 -2.01
C ALA A 164 3.24 -13.47 -2.96
N GLY A 165 2.60 -14.63 -2.79
CA GLY A 165 1.52 -15.10 -3.65
C GLY A 165 2.04 -15.91 -4.84
N ASN A 166 1.32 -15.86 -5.96
CA ASN A 166 1.65 -16.64 -7.14
C ASN A 166 2.17 -15.75 -8.28
N ILE A 167 3.25 -16.17 -8.95
CA ILE A 167 3.84 -15.43 -10.07
C ILE A 167 2.90 -15.30 -11.28
N ASN A 168 2.04 -16.29 -11.52
CA ASN A 168 1.05 -16.28 -12.60
C ASN A 168 -0.21 -15.49 -12.25
N GLY A 169 -0.30 -14.98 -11.02
CA GLY A 169 -1.40 -14.18 -10.52
C GLY A 169 -2.72 -14.91 -10.30
N THR A 170 -2.66 -16.23 -10.11
CA THR A 170 -3.81 -17.05 -9.75
C THR A 170 -4.14 -16.88 -8.26
N ALA A 171 -5.41 -16.58 -7.95
CA ALA A 171 -5.89 -16.56 -6.58
C ALA A 171 -5.94 -17.97 -5.96
N GLY A 172 -5.81 -18.05 -4.63
CA GLY A 172 -5.94 -19.30 -3.88
C GLY A 172 -5.96 -19.08 -2.37
N THR A 173 -6.14 -20.15 -1.61
CA THR A 173 -6.26 -20.12 -0.14
C THR A 173 -5.07 -20.74 0.59
N SER A 174 -4.14 -21.37 -0.13
CA SER A 174 -2.94 -21.98 0.48
C SER A 174 -2.00 -20.92 1.08
N SER A 175 -0.99 -21.37 1.80
CA SER A 175 0.11 -20.53 2.33
C SER A 175 0.96 -19.84 1.26
N THR A 176 0.80 -20.19 -0.02
CA THR A 176 1.57 -19.60 -1.12
C THR A 176 0.70 -18.78 -2.07
N HIS A 177 -0.59 -18.67 -1.76
CA HIS A 177 -1.54 -17.93 -2.58
C HIS A 177 -2.20 -16.83 -1.77
N LEU A 178 -2.49 -15.72 -2.45
CA LEU A 178 -3.28 -14.63 -1.93
C LEU A 178 -4.57 -14.52 -2.75
N LYS A 179 -5.53 -13.75 -2.25
CA LYS A 179 -6.78 -13.43 -2.93
C LYS A 179 -7.13 -11.97 -2.67
N SER A 180 -6.87 -11.15 -3.67
CA SER A 180 -7.07 -9.69 -3.65
C SER A 180 -6.47 -9.03 -2.40
N PRO A 181 -5.14 -9.13 -2.19
CA PRO A 181 -4.50 -8.48 -1.07
C PRO A 181 -4.67 -6.96 -1.17
N THR A 182 -4.72 -6.25 -0.04
CA THR A 182 -4.96 -4.79 -0.05
C THR A 182 -3.88 -3.94 0.57
N ASP A 183 -3.05 -4.52 1.43
CA ASP A 183 -1.97 -3.79 2.08
C ASP A 183 -0.79 -4.71 2.42
N VAL A 184 0.39 -4.12 2.59
CA VAL A 184 1.62 -4.79 2.96
C VAL A 184 2.49 -3.89 3.83
N THR A 185 3.11 -4.48 4.86
CA THR A 185 4.14 -3.79 5.66
C THR A 185 5.26 -4.74 6.03
N LEU A 186 6.41 -4.18 6.40
CA LEU A 186 7.55 -4.93 6.91
C LEU A 186 7.79 -4.59 8.38
N ASP A 187 8.24 -5.56 9.16
CA ASP A 187 8.85 -5.30 10.45
C ASP A 187 10.34 -4.90 10.30
N PRO A 188 11.03 -4.43 11.36
CA PRO A 188 12.43 -4.05 11.28
C PRO A 188 13.40 -5.19 10.90
N MET A 189 12.97 -6.44 10.96
CA MET A 189 13.77 -7.60 10.53
C MET A 189 13.56 -7.90 9.03
N GLY A 190 12.61 -7.23 8.38
CA GLY A 190 12.26 -7.43 6.98
C GLY A 190 11.21 -8.51 6.76
N ASN A 191 10.58 -9.05 7.81
CA ASN A 191 9.46 -9.97 7.61
C ASN A 191 8.23 -9.20 7.14
N MET A 192 7.45 -9.82 6.28
CA MET A 192 6.35 -9.18 5.57
C MET A 192 4.99 -9.62 6.11
N TYR A 193 4.09 -8.67 6.28
CA TYR A 193 2.71 -8.87 6.73
C TYR A 193 1.78 -8.38 5.64
N VAL A 194 0.93 -9.28 5.12
CA VAL A 194 0.05 -9.02 3.98
C VAL A 194 -1.40 -9.12 4.41
N VAL A 195 -2.19 -8.08 4.12
CA VAL A 195 -3.65 -8.11 4.28
C VAL A 195 -4.26 -8.88 3.11
N ASP A 196 -4.53 -10.17 3.31
CA ASP A 196 -5.10 -11.07 2.30
C ASP A 196 -6.64 -11.03 2.34
N ARG A 197 -7.19 -9.87 1.92
CA ARG A 197 -8.56 -9.43 2.19
C ARG A 197 -9.64 -10.47 1.88
N ASN A 198 -9.63 -11.08 0.69
CA ASN A 198 -10.71 -11.99 0.31
C ASN A 198 -10.52 -13.41 0.86
N ASN A 199 -9.37 -13.69 1.49
CA ASN A 199 -9.18 -14.86 2.35
C ASN A 199 -9.38 -14.53 3.84
N GLN A 200 -9.75 -13.28 4.18
CA GLN A 200 -10.08 -12.83 5.53
C GLN A 200 -8.97 -13.07 6.55
N ARG A 201 -7.71 -12.86 6.16
CA ARG A 201 -6.54 -13.13 7.00
C ARG A 201 -5.44 -12.10 6.84
N ILE A 202 -4.57 -12.03 7.85
CA ILE A 202 -3.23 -11.47 7.72
C ILE A 202 -2.26 -12.62 7.56
N GLN A 203 -1.38 -12.53 6.58
CA GLN A 203 -0.40 -13.56 6.28
C GLN A 203 1.01 -13.02 6.51
N PHE A 204 1.78 -13.76 7.31
CA PHE A 204 3.17 -13.48 7.64
C PHE A 204 4.08 -14.26 6.70
N PHE A 205 5.05 -13.59 6.10
CA PHE A 205 6.10 -14.19 5.29
C PHE A 205 7.45 -13.84 5.94
N PRO A 206 8.25 -14.82 6.35
CA PRO A 206 9.61 -14.58 6.80
C PRO A 206 10.43 -13.87 5.71
N VAL A 207 11.47 -13.14 6.12
CA VAL A 207 12.40 -12.52 5.18
C VAL A 207 12.91 -13.54 4.16
N ASP A 208 12.96 -13.15 2.88
CA ASP A 208 13.37 -13.96 1.73
C ASP A 208 12.54 -15.24 1.47
N GLU A 209 11.40 -15.42 2.14
CA GLU A 209 10.49 -16.54 1.91
C GLU A 209 9.23 -16.12 1.13
N THR A 210 8.71 -17.06 0.33
CA THR A 210 7.43 -16.91 -0.39
C THR A 210 6.31 -17.77 0.19
N ASN A 211 6.62 -18.56 1.23
CA ASN A 211 5.66 -19.34 2.00
C ASN A 211 5.16 -18.50 3.18
N GLY A 212 3.86 -18.33 3.27
CA GLY A 212 3.22 -17.56 4.32
C GLY A 212 2.60 -18.42 5.42
N THR A 213 2.55 -17.90 6.64
CA THR A 213 1.77 -18.46 7.75
C THR A 213 0.63 -17.52 8.08
N THR A 214 -0.56 -18.07 8.35
CA THR A 214 -1.71 -17.24 8.77
C THR A 214 -1.54 -16.83 10.22
N ILE A 215 -1.62 -15.53 10.51
CA ILE A 215 -1.57 -15.02 11.88
C ILE A 215 -2.94 -15.21 12.52
N LEU A 216 -3.03 -16.11 13.52
CA LEU A 216 -4.20 -16.34 14.35
C LEU A 216 -3.84 -16.05 15.82
N GLU A 217 -4.34 -14.94 16.36
CA GLU A 217 -4.18 -14.50 17.76
C GLU A 217 -2.73 -14.41 18.30
N LEU A 218 -2.50 -13.58 19.32
CA LEU A 218 -1.16 -13.20 19.81
C LEU A 218 -0.26 -14.38 20.23
N ALA A 219 -0.83 -15.56 20.53
CA ALA A 219 -0.10 -16.71 21.07
C ALA A 219 0.91 -17.35 20.09
N CYS A 220 0.72 -17.19 18.77
CA CYS A 220 1.64 -17.73 17.76
C CYS A 220 2.74 -16.73 17.39
N ILE A 221 2.47 -15.42 17.46
CA ILE A 221 3.44 -14.36 17.12
C ILE A 221 4.64 -14.37 18.06
N GLU A 222 4.43 -14.38 19.38
CA GLU A 222 5.54 -14.35 20.35
C GLU A 222 6.47 -15.56 20.21
N ARG A 223 5.94 -16.73 19.83
CA ARG A 223 6.72 -17.96 19.65
C ARG A 223 7.52 -17.97 18.36
N VAL A 224 6.94 -17.50 17.26
CA VAL A 224 7.63 -17.46 15.95
C VAL A 224 8.76 -16.44 15.97
N ILE A 225 8.56 -15.28 16.62
CA ILE A 225 9.60 -14.25 16.76
C ILE A 225 10.84 -14.79 17.51
N VAL A 226 10.67 -15.76 18.41
CA VAL A 226 11.77 -16.40 19.17
C VAL A 226 12.21 -17.76 18.61
N GLY A 227 11.81 -18.11 17.38
CA GLY A 227 12.24 -19.34 16.71
C GLY A 227 11.62 -20.63 17.27
N LEU A 228 10.51 -20.54 18.00
CA LEU A 228 9.76 -21.69 18.48
C LEU A 228 8.61 -22.03 17.52
N PRO A 229 8.35 -23.33 17.24
CA PRO A 229 7.23 -23.72 16.39
C PRO A 229 5.91 -23.34 17.06
N CYS A 230 4.95 -22.82 16.28
CA CYS A 230 3.58 -22.69 16.76
C CYS A 230 3.03 -24.07 17.09
N ALA A 231 2.50 -24.23 18.31
CA ALA A 231 1.75 -25.43 18.63
C ALA A 231 0.59 -25.50 17.65
N ASN A 232 0.46 -26.63 16.93
CA ASN A 232 -0.65 -26.88 16.03
C ASN A 232 -1.95 -26.59 16.78
N VAL A 233 -2.64 -25.51 16.41
CA VAL A 233 -4.04 -25.32 16.78
C VAL A 233 -4.82 -26.28 15.87
N LEU A 234 -4.75 -27.56 16.21
CA LEU A 234 -5.73 -28.53 15.73
C LEU A 234 -7.07 -28.14 16.34
N SER A 235 -8.04 -28.00 15.44
CA SER A 235 -9.47 -27.81 15.65
C SER A 235 -9.99 -27.96 17.08
N GLY A 236 -10.62 -26.89 17.58
CA GLY A 236 -11.82 -26.94 18.40
C GLY A 236 -11.81 -27.91 19.59
N GLN A 237 -11.32 -27.44 20.74
CA GLN A 237 -11.90 -27.84 22.01
C GLN A 237 -11.89 -26.66 22.98
N ARG A 238 -13.10 -26.20 23.34
CA ARG A 238 -13.33 -25.35 24.51
C ARG A 238 -12.84 -26.13 25.74
N LEU A 239 -11.78 -25.65 26.38
CA LEU A 239 -11.52 -26.02 27.77
C LEU A 239 -12.37 -25.08 28.63
N LEU A 240 -13.46 -25.62 29.18
CA LEU A 240 -14.15 -25.04 30.32
C LEU A 240 -13.21 -25.16 31.52
N TYR A 241 -12.95 -24.05 32.19
CA TYR A 241 -12.24 -24.02 33.47
C TYR A 241 -13.24 -24.32 34.59
N GLU A 242 -12.96 -25.33 35.42
CA GLU A 242 -13.29 -25.31 36.85
C GLU A 242 -12.12 -24.67 37.62
#